data_AF-A0A2W4XQ30-F1
#
_entry.id   AF-A0A2W4XQ30-F1
#
_cell.length_a   1.000
_cell.length_b   1.000
_cell.length_c   1.000
_cell.angle_alpha   90.00
_cell.angle_beta   90.00
_cell.angle_gamma   90.00
#
_symmetry.space_group_name_H-M   'P 1'
#
loop_
_entity.id
_entity.type
_entity.pdbx_description
1 polymer ?
#
loop_
_entity_poly.entity_id
_entity_poly.type
_entity_poly.pdbx_seq_one_letter_code
_entity_poly.pdbx_strand_id
1 'polypeptide(L)' 'MDSTQVRIAVDATGGDYAPAEIVMGAVRAKAELGVQVLLVGDPEQIRASVSQPESLRDIEIVAAEGTIEM' A
#
# COMPACT_ATOMS: atom_id res chain seq x y z
N MET A 1 -9.57 -5.87 25.11
CA MET A 1 -9.39 -4.47 24.66
C MET A 1 -8.98 -4.58 23.22
N ASP A 2 -9.84 -4.21 22.27
CA ASP A 2 -9.39 -3.94 20.91
C ASP A 2 -8.36 -2.80 21.03
N SER A 3 -7.08 -3.16 21.05
CA SER A 3 -6.03 -2.18 20.88
C SER A 3 -6.26 -1.61 19.50
N THR A 4 -6.70 -0.35 19.41
CA THR A 4 -6.98 0.31 18.14
C THR A 4 -5.70 0.27 17.30
N GLN A 5 -5.59 -0.73 16.42
CA GLN A 5 -4.44 -0.87 15.55
C GLN A 5 -4.43 0.35 14.64
N VAL A 6 -3.31 1.08 14.62
CA VAL A 6 -3.21 2.32 13.87
C VAL A 6 -3.40 2.01 12.38
N ARG A 7 -4.37 2.70 11.75
CA ARG A 7 -4.68 2.60 10.33
C ARG A 7 -4.01 3.73 9.57
N ILE A 8 -3.22 3.39 8.56
CA ILE A 8 -2.44 4.36 7.78
C ILE A 8 -2.79 4.18 6.30
N ALA A 9 -3.31 5.24 5.70
CA ALA A 9 -3.46 5.32 4.24
C ALA A 9 -2.15 5.79 3.62
N VAL A 10 -1.70 5.10 2.58
CA VAL A 10 -0.46 5.38 1.86
C VAL A 10 -0.80 5.54 0.37
N ASP A 11 -0.48 6.69 -0.20
CA ASP A 11 -0.59 6.92 -1.64
C ASP A 11 0.46 6.08 -2.38
N ALA A 12 0.00 5.09 -3.12
CA ALA A 12 0.84 4.18 -3.89
C ALA A 12 1.19 4.70 -5.28
N THR A 13 0.67 5.86 -5.69
CA THR A 13 0.79 6.39 -7.05
C THR A 13 1.86 7.47 -7.21
N GLY A 14 2.14 8.24 -6.15
CA GLY A 14 3.08 9.36 -6.19
C GLY A 14 4.55 8.96 -5.97
N GLY A 15 5.44 9.52 -6.80
CA GLY A 15 6.90 9.44 -6.64
C GLY A 15 7.62 8.73 -7.79
N ASP A 16 8.90 9.03 -7.96
CA ASP A 16 9.71 8.60 -9.12
C ASP A 16 9.81 7.06 -9.27
N TYR A 17 9.63 6.32 -8.17
CA TYR A 17 9.71 4.86 -8.12
C TYR A 17 8.40 4.20 -7.68
N ALA A 18 7.29 4.93 -7.73
CA ALA A 18 5.96 4.38 -7.50
C ALA A 18 5.52 3.50 -8.69
N PRO A 19 4.62 2.52 -8.48
CA PRO A 19 4.10 2.06 -7.19
C PRO A 19 5.06 1.14 -6.40
N ALA A 20 6.11 0.61 -7.03
CA ALA A 20 6.89 -0.50 -6.49
C ALA A 20 7.53 -0.23 -5.11
N GLU A 21 8.27 0.87 -4.96
CA GLU A 21 8.97 1.18 -3.70
C GLU A 21 7.99 1.50 -2.55
N ILE A 22 6.88 2.17 -2.87
CA ILE A 22 5.85 2.50 -1.88
C ILE A 22 5.19 1.22 -1.35
N VAL A 23 4.81 0.33 -2.26
CA VAL A 23 4.19 -0.96 -1.89
C VAL A 23 5.16 -1.81 -1.07
N MET A 24 6.44 -1.88 -1.47
CA MET A 24 7.46 -2.61 -0.71
C MET A 24 7.63 -2.04 0.72
N GLY A 25 7.69 -0.72 0.85
CA GLY A 25 7.76 -0.05 2.15
C GLY A 25 6.53 -0.32 3.03
N ALA A 26 5.33 -0.29 2.45
CA ALA A 26 4.07 -0.59 3.13
C ALA A 26 4.01 -2.03 3.65
N VAL A 27 4.40 -3.01 2.82
CA VAL A 27 4.48 -4.43 3.20
C VAL A 27 5.44 -4.61 4.38
N ARG A 28 6.61 -3.98 4.30
CA ARG A 28 7.61 -4.03 5.36
C ARG A 28 7.11 -3.38 6.65
N ALA A 29 6.49 -2.21 6.57
CA ALA A 29 5.95 -1.49 7.73
C ALA A 29 4.88 -2.30 8.46
N LYS A 30 3.97 -2.96 7.71
CA LYS A 30 3.01 -3.88 8.30
C LYS A 30 3.71 -5.00 9.09
N ALA A 31 4.72 -5.64 8.50
CA ALA A 31 5.42 -6.76 9.12
C ALA A 31 6.24 -6.36 10.36
N GLU A 32 6.90 -5.20 10.31
CA GLU A 32 7.81 -4.75 11.37
C GLU A 32 7.11 -3.97 12.49
N LEU A 33 6.04 -3.23 12.19
CA LEU A 33 5.42 -2.29 13.13
C LEU A 33 4.04 -2.74 13.62
N GLY A 34 3.46 -3.79 13.01
CA GLY A 34 2.13 -4.28 13.38
C GLY A 34 1.02 -3.23 13.13
N VAL A 35 1.21 -2.33 12.16
CA VAL A 35 0.20 -1.34 11.74
C VAL A 35 -0.71 -1.90 10.65
N GLN A 36 -1.91 -1.35 10.52
CA GLN A 36 -2.80 -1.66 9.40
C GLN A 36 -2.54 -0.66 8.27
N VAL A 37 -2.16 -1.15 7.09
CA VAL A 37 -1.85 -0.32 5.93
C VAL A 37 -2.96 -0.44 4.88
N LEU A 38 -3.36 0.70 4.34
CA LEU A 38 -4.23 0.83 3.18
C LEU A 38 -3.43 1.46 2.04
N LEU A 39 -3.27 0.76 0.93
CA LEU A 39 -2.65 1.28 -0.28
C LEU A 39 -3.71 1.94 -1.15
N VAL A 40 -3.54 3.23 -1.45
CA VAL A 40 -4.47 4.02 -2.25
C VAL A 40 -3.88 4.21 -3.65
N GLY A 41 -4.59 3.81 -4.70
CA GLY A 41 -4.12 3.95 -6.08
C GLY A 41 -4.84 3.03 -7.06
N ASP A 42 -4.23 2.82 -8.24
CA ASP A 42 -4.71 1.87 -9.23
C ASP A 42 -4.47 0.42 -8.74
N PRO A 43 -5.53 -0.38 -8.50
CA PRO A 43 -5.39 -1.72 -7.95
C PRO A 43 -4.60 -2.68 -8.85
N GLU A 44 -4.68 -2.52 -10.18
CA GLU A 44 -3.97 -3.36 -11.13
C GLU A 44 -2.47 -3.04 -11.09
N GLN A 45 -2.12 -1.76 -11.06
CA GLN A 45 -0.71 -1.33 -10.95
C GLN A 45 -0.08 -1.77 -9.62
N ILE A 46 -0.82 -1.64 -8.51
CA ILE A 46 -0.37 -2.08 -7.18
C ILE A 46 -0.15 -3.61 -7.14
N ARG A 47 -1.07 -4.39 -7.73
CA ARG A 47 -0.92 -5.86 -7.79
C ARG A 47 0.22 -6.28 -8.68
N ALA A 48 0.44 -5.57 -9.80
CA ALA A 48 1.52 -5.84 -10.72
C ALA A 48 2.90 -5.42 -10.17
N SER A 49 2.95 -4.53 -9.17
CA SER A 49 4.21 -4.04 -8.59
C SER A 49 4.89 -5.03 -7.65
N VAL A 50 4.22 -6.12 -7.26
CA VAL A 50 4.78 -7.15 -6.39
C VAL A 50 5.07 -8.43 -7.18
N SER A 51 6.23 -9.03 -6.95
CA SER A 51 6.58 -10.32 -7.56
C SER A 51 5.79 -11.48 -6.95
N GLN A 52 5.30 -11.33 -5.72
CA GLN A 52 4.56 -12.34 -4.99
C GLN A 52 3.24 -11.74 -4.48
N PRO A 53 2.07 -12.19 -4.97
CA PRO A 53 0.77 -11.68 -4.51
C PRO A 53 0.57 -11.78 -3.00
N GLU A 54 1.21 -12.77 -2.37
CA GLU A 54 1.13 -13.01 -0.92
C GLU A 54 1.76 -11.89 -0.09
N SER A 55 2.62 -11.05 -0.67
CA SER A 55 3.15 -9.86 0.00
C SER A 55 2.05 -8.86 0.34
N LEU A 56 0.95 -8.84 -0.44
CA LEU A 56 -0.20 -7.96 -0.21
C LEU A 56 -1.25 -8.57 0.72
N ARG A 57 -0.99 -9.75 1.28
CA ARG A 57 -1.91 -10.41 2.21
C ARG A 57 -2.20 -9.49 3.39
N ASP A 58 -3.48 -9.36 3.73
CA ASP A 58 -4.04 -8.44 4.73
C ASP A 58 -3.51 -6.98 4.64
N ILE A 59 -3.24 -6.52 3.42
CA ILE A 59 -3.16 -5.10 3.08
C ILE A 59 -4.41 -4.76 2.28
N GLU A 60 -5.10 -3.70 2.69
CA GLU A 60 -6.29 -3.23 1.99
C GLU A 60 -5.85 -2.37 0.80
N ILE A 61 -6.40 -2.64 -0.40
CA ILE A 61 -6.17 -1.81 -1.58
C ILE A 61 -7.45 -1.00 -1.83
N VAL A 62 -7.32 0.31 -1.79
CA VAL A 62 -8.41 1.27 -2.01
C VAL A 62 -8.20 1.90 -3.38
N ALA A 63 -9.17 1.71 -4.29
CA ALA A 63 -9.10 2.27 -5.62
C ALA A 63 -9.16 3.81 -5.57
N ALA A 64 -8.23 4.48 -6.26
CA ALA A 64 -8.28 5.91 -6.53
C ALA A 64 -8.83 6.17 -7.94
N GLU A 65 -9.58 7.26 -8.13
CA GLU A 65 -10.15 7.64 -9.43
C GLU A 65 -9.13 8.23 -10.41
N GLY A 66 -7.96 8.65 -9.91
CA GLY A 66 -6.87 9.19 -10.72
C GLY A 66 -5.69 9.66 -9.87
N THR A 67 -4.62 10.07 -10.55
CA THR A 67 -3.39 10.63 -9.96
C THR A 67 -3.35 12.14 -10.18
N ILE A 68 -2.80 12.89 -9.22
CA ILE A 68 -2.54 14.31 -9.40
C ILE A 68 -1.17 14.49 -10.04
N GLU A 69 -1.13 15.04 -11.25
CA GLU A 69 0.11 15.38 -11.95
C GLU A 69 0.63 16.77 -11.54
N MET A 70 1.94 16.98 -11.65
CA MET A 70 2.61 18.28 -11.41
C MET A 70 2.84 19.06 -12.69
#